data_AF-A0A7S3ZCB9-F1
#
_entry.id   AF-A0A7S3ZCB9-F1
#
_cell.length_a   1.000
_cell.length_b   1.000
_cell.length_c   1.000
_cell.angle_alpha   90.00
_cell.angle_beta   90.00
_cell.angle_gamma   90.00
#
_symmetry.space_group_name_H-M   'P 1'
#
loop_
_entity.id
_entity.type
_entity.pdbx_description
1 polymer ?
#
loop_
_entity_poly.entity_id
_entity_poly.type
_entity_poly.pdbx_seq_one_letter_code
_entity_poly.pdbx_strand_id
1 'polypeptide(L)'
;MINPHIPQYMSQAPWYISDGKVGLKHQKMSHFGLESQKSTISTKFQPKVRRGPRASKFRKGACENCGAMTHKTRDCCERPRKRGARFTNKCAPDEVYTEDREQDYDGKRDRWKGYDTSKYKEVIDYYNKVEEARRKKKAKELDEQMKRKQQRRKEKRLKREARLALRKKKREENPDMDSDDSDSDSDSDSDSDDDEEGEEDDLKDVTGHVIQKRDARTRTTVRNLRIREDTAKYLRNLSTKSAHYDPKTRSMRANPHPEKDPSELDYAGDNFVRGSGEVQRVKQMELFAFQKNDAGEADVHLQAAPSQAELHFQAEQKRRMQAANNHRRSVLDKYGGTKHMKAPPKELLLAQSENYVEYSEDGRVIKGHEPAVPKSKYAEDVMENNHTAVWGSFWKDGKWGYACCRLCVRNSYCTAAPTAAITAGSGMKRKREVVA
;
A
#
# COMPACT_ATOMS: atom_id res chain seq x y z
N MET A 1 -4.74 -36.37 -19.53
CA MET A 1 -5.63 -37.27 -18.77
C MET A 1 -7.07 -36.97 -19.18
N ILE A 2 -7.87 -37.98 -19.52
CA ILE A 2 -9.30 -37.79 -19.85
C ILE A 2 -10.06 -37.82 -18.52
N ASN A 3 -10.97 -36.88 -18.32
CA ASN A 3 -11.79 -36.85 -17.12
C ASN A 3 -12.68 -38.11 -17.09
N PRO A 4 -12.61 -38.96 -16.05
CA PRO A 4 -13.40 -40.19 -15.94
C PRO A 4 -14.92 -39.97 -15.92
N HIS A 5 -15.36 -38.76 -15.55
CA HIS A 5 -16.78 -38.39 -15.55
C HIS A 5 -17.31 -38.02 -16.94
N ILE A 6 -16.47 -38.02 -17.98
CA ILE A 6 -16.94 -37.87 -19.35
C ILE A 6 -17.64 -39.17 -19.75
N PRO A 7 -18.92 -39.13 -20.14
CA PRO A 7 -19.65 -40.32 -20.55
C PRO A 7 -18.94 -41.11 -21.65
N GLN A 8 -19.07 -42.43 -21.62
CA GLN A 8 -18.38 -43.32 -22.55
C GLN A 8 -18.66 -43.00 -24.03
N TYR A 9 -19.88 -42.62 -24.37
CA TYR A 9 -20.26 -42.25 -25.75
C TYR A 9 -19.58 -40.96 -26.24
N MET A 10 -19.12 -40.08 -25.34
CA MET A 10 -18.37 -38.87 -25.71
C MET A 10 -16.87 -39.15 -25.78
N SER A 11 -16.36 -40.02 -24.89
CA SER A 11 -14.93 -40.31 -24.78
C SER A 11 -14.43 -41.30 -25.83
N GLN A 12 -15.28 -42.24 -26.26
CA GLN A 12 -14.97 -43.18 -27.33
C GLN A 12 -15.08 -42.48 -28.69
N ALA A 13 -13.97 -42.48 -29.43
CA ALA A 13 -13.96 -42.02 -30.81
C ALA A 13 -14.70 -43.04 -31.70
N PRO A 14 -15.61 -42.61 -32.59
CA PRO A 14 -16.22 -43.48 -33.56
C PRO A 14 -15.18 -44.10 -34.51
N TRP A 15 -15.49 -45.28 -35.05
CA TRP A 15 -14.58 -46.08 -35.90
C TRP A 15 -14.02 -45.31 -37.11
N TYR A 16 -14.78 -44.36 -37.68
CA TYR A 16 -14.41 -43.57 -38.85
C TYR A 16 -13.48 -42.38 -38.54
N ILE A 17 -13.18 -42.11 -37.26
CA ILE A 17 -12.19 -41.12 -36.80
C ILE A 17 -11.08 -41.77 -35.95
N SER A 18 -11.32 -42.97 -35.39
CA SER A 18 -10.47 -43.55 -34.37
C SER A 18 -9.17 -44.15 -34.91
N ASP A 19 -8.03 -43.76 -34.33
CA ASP A 19 -6.73 -44.43 -34.51
C ASP A 19 -6.53 -45.61 -33.54
N GLY A 20 -7.62 -46.18 -32.99
CA GLY A 20 -7.58 -47.22 -31.95
C GLY A 20 -7.10 -46.73 -30.56
N LYS A 21 -6.86 -45.42 -30.39
CA LYS A 21 -6.42 -44.79 -29.14
C LYS A 21 -7.56 -43.99 -28.50
N VAL A 22 -7.70 -44.08 -27.18
CA VAL A 22 -8.70 -43.29 -26.42
C VAL A 22 -8.28 -41.81 -26.43
N GLY A 23 -9.17 -40.92 -26.87
CA GLY A 23 -8.87 -39.49 -26.98
C GLY A 23 -10.11 -38.66 -27.31
N LEU A 24 -10.09 -37.38 -26.92
CA LEU A 24 -11.18 -36.42 -27.18
C LEU A 24 -10.94 -35.57 -28.45
N LYS A 25 -10.04 -36.01 -29.34
CA LYS A 25 -9.70 -35.24 -30.55
C LYS A 25 -10.88 -35.12 -31.51
N HIS A 26 -11.73 -36.15 -31.60
CA HIS A 26 -12.95 -36.15 -32.44
C HIS A 26 -14.03 -35.17 -31.96
N GLN A 27 -14.00 -34.78 -30.68
CA GLN A 27 -14.91 -33.79 -30.11
C GLN A 27 -14.42 -32.34 -30.31
N LYS A 28 -13.16 -32.16 -30.72
CA LYS A 28 -12.66 -30.83 -31.11
C LYS A 28 -13.17 -30.52 -32.51
N MET A 29 -13.46 -29.25 -32.77
CA MET A 29 -13.84 -28.79 -34.09
C MET A 29 -12.80 -29.26 -35.12
N SER A 30 -13.22 -30.09 -36.08
CA SER A 30 -12.37 -30.55 -37.17
C SER A 30 -12.20 -29.43 -38.21
N HIS A 31 -11.16 -29.52 -39.04
CA HIS A 31 -10.83 -28.57 -40.10
C HIS A 31 -12.03 -28.17 -40.99
N PHE A 32 -13.02 -29.07 -41.17
CA PHE A 32 -14.22 -28.82 -41.97
C PHE A 32 -15.13 -27.70 -41.43
N GLY A 33 -15.06 -27.34 -40.15
CA GLY A 33 -15.90 -26.30 -39.55
C GLY A 33 -15.27 -24.91 -39.45
N LEU A 34 -13.92 -24.82 -39.53
CA LEU A 34 -13.19 -23.57 -39.32
C LEU A 34 -12.67 -22.92 -40.61
N GLU A 35 -12.59 -23.68 -41.69
CA GLU A 35 -11.96 -23.25 -42.94
C GLU A 35 -12.96 -22.71 -43.97
N SER A 36 -14.17 -22.30 -43.53
CA SER A 36 -14.83 -21.20 -44.24
C SER A 36 -13.89 -20.02 -44.07
N GLN A 37 -13.24 -19.61 -45.16
CA GLN A 37 -12.29 -18.50 -45.22
C GLN A 37 -13.00 -17.17 -44.92
N LYS A 38 -13.53 -17.04 -43.71
CA LYS A 38 -14.27 -15.87 -43.27
C LYS A 38 -13.34 -14.69 -43.28
N SER A 39 -13.79 -13.58 -43.84
CA SER A 39 -13.00 -12.36 -43.85
C SER A 39 -12.71 -11.93 -42.40
N THR A 40 -11.45 -11.70 -42.05
CA THR A 40 -11.10 -11.07 -40.78
C THR A 40 -11.46 -9.58 -40.81
N ILE A 41 -11.58 -8.94 -39.65
CA ILE A 41 -11.83 -7.49 -39.53
C ILE A 41 -10.81 -6.64 -40.31
N SER A 42 -9.58 -7.14 -40.45
CA SER A 42 -8.51 -6.47 -41.20
C SER A 42 -8.62 -6.61 -42.72
N THR A 43 -9.58 -7.40 -43.22
CA THR A 43 -9.80 -7.55 -44.66
C THR A 43 -10.31 -6.23 -45.19
N LYS A 44 -9.44 -5.49 -45.91
CA LYS A 44 -9.76 -4.17 -46.43
C LYS A 44 -10.94 -4.28 -47.39
N PHE A 45 -12.09 -3.80 -46.94
CA PHE A 45 -13.21 -3.53 -47.82
C PHE A 45 -12.80 -2.42 -48.78
N GLN A 46 -12.53 -2.76 -50.04
CA GLN A 46 -12.35 -1.76 -51.07
C GLN A 46 -13.73 -1.50 -51.67
N PRO A 47 -14.30 -0.29 -51.52
CA PRO A 47 -15.50 0.05 -52.27
C PRO A 47 -15.21 -0.14 -53.76
N LYS A 48 -16.24 -0.48 -54.55
CA LYS A 48 -16.15 -0.59 -56.02
C LYS A 48 -15.79 0.77 -56.62
N VAL A 49 -14.52 1.12 -56.58
CA VAL A 49 -13.96 2.37 -57.09
C VAL A 49 -13.19 2.04 -58.36
N ARG A 50 -13.33 2.91 -59.36
CA ARG A 50 -12.66 2.77 -60.65
C ARG A 50 -11.18 3.09 -60.51
N ARG A 51 -10.38 2.07 -60.25
CA ARG A 51 -8.93 2.16 -60.06
C ARG A 51 -8.14 1.41 -61.15
N GLY A 52 -8.82 0.79 -62.12
CA GLY A 52 -8.18 0.13 -63.25
C GLY A 52 -7.58 1.09 -64.28
N PRO A 53 -6.74 0.59 -65.20
CA PRO A 53 -6.24 1.39 -66.32
C PRO A 53 -7.39 1.87 -67.21
N ARG A 54 -7.29 3.11 -67.71
CA ARG A 54 -8.29 3.70 -68.59
C ARG A 54 -8.07 3.23 -70.03
N ALA A 55 -9.07 2.59 -70.62
CA ALA A 55 -9.03 2.22 -72.03
C ALA A 55 -9.12 3.47 -72.94
N SER A 56 -8.31 3.52 -73.98
CA SER A 56 -8.32 4.61 -74.98
C SER A 56 -9.35 4.41 -76.09
N LYS A 57 -9.80 3.16 -76.30
CA LYS A 57 -10.79 2.77 -77.32
C LYS A 57 -11.91 1.95 -76.68
N PHE A 58 -13.10 2.03 -77.28
CA PHE A 58 -14.22 1.20 -76.88
C PHE A 58 -13.91 -0.29 -77.13
N ARG A 59 -14.11 -1.12 -76.11
CA ARG A 59 -13.96 -2.58 -76.17
C ARG A 59 -15.32 -3.22 -76.44
N LYS A 60 -15.36 -4.25 -77.30
CA LYS A 60 -16.60 -5.00 -77.57
C LYS A 60 -17.07 -5.67 -76.27
N GLY A 61 -18.34 -5.46 -75.91
CA GLY A 61 -18.92 -5.95 -74.65
C GLY A 61 -18.82 -4.95 -73.48
N ALA A 62 -18.18 -3.80 -73.67
CA ALA A 62 -18.18 -2.73 -72.67
C ALA A 62 -19.52 -2.00 -72.61
N CYS A 63 -19.81 -1.36 -71.48
CA CYS A 63 -20.95 -0.47 -71.31
C CYS A 63 -20.93 0.63 -72.39
N GLU A 64 -22.00 0.72 -73.18
CA GLU A 64 -22.10 1.68 -74.28
C GLU A 64 -22.10 3.15 -73.82
N ASN A 65 -22.47 3.40 -72.55
CA ASN A 65 -22.48 4.72 -71.95
C ASN A 65 -21.07 5.17 -71.48
N CYS A 66 -20.43 4.40 -70.59
CA CYS A 66 -19.16 4.79 -69.94
C CYS A 66 -17.92 4.08 -70.50
N GLY A 67 -18.06 2.94 -71.17
CA GLY A 67 -16.95 2.18 -71.75
C GLY A 67 -16.20 1.24 -70.80
N ALA A 68 -16.70 1.02 -69.58
CA ALA A 68 -16.18 0.02 -68.65
C ALA A 68 -16.68 -1.39 -69.00
N MET A 69 -15.87 -2.42 -68.73
CA MET A 69 -16.23 -3.84 -68.99
C MET A 69 -16.97 -4.52 -67.82
N THR A 70 -17.07 -3.86 -66.68
CA THR A 70 -17.56 -4.46 -65.43
C THR A 70 -19.10 -4.51 -65.32
N HIS A 71 -19.81 -3.65 -66.02
CA HIS A 71 -21.27 -3.59 -65.93
C HIS A 71 -21.92 -3.33 -67.30
N LYS A 72 -23.22 -3.59 -67.37
CA LYS A 72 -24.05 -3.29 -68.55
C LYS A 72 -24.51 -1.83 -68.53
N THR A 73 -25.02 -1.34 -69.66
CA THR A 73 -25.54 0.04 -69.78
C THR A 73 -26.63 0.40 -68.79
N ARG A 74 -27.49 -0.56 -68.43
CA ARG A 74 -28.60 -0.35 -67.49
C ARG A 74 -28.13 -0.09 -66.06
N ASP A 75 -27.04 -0.73 -65.65
CA ASP A 75 -26.48 -0.66 -64.29
C ASP A 75 -25.34 0.37 -64.21
N CYS A 76 -25.25 1.28 -65.20
CA CYS A 76 -24.18 2.24 -65.29
C CYS A 76 -24.36 3.35 -64.26
N CYS A 77 -23.41 3.46 -63.31
CA CYS A 77 -23.38 4.54 -62.32
C CYS A 77 -23.01 5.91 -62.90
N GLU A 78 -22.61 5.99 -64.18
CA GLU A 78 -22.44 7.30 -64.83
C GLU A 78 -23.75 7.80 -65.39
N ARG A 79 -23.92 9.13 -65.32
CA ARG A 79 -25.03 9.83 -65.95
C ARG A 79 -25.15 9.42 -67.43
N PRO A 80 -26.35 9.04 -67.92
CA PRO A 80 -26.56 8.68 -69.32
C PRO A 80 -26.11 9.80 -70.26
N ARG A 81 -25.13 9.50 -71.12
CA ARG A 81 -24.58 10.44 -72.10
C ARG A 81 -25.42 10.42 -73.38
N LYS A 82 -25.68 11.59 -73.95
CA LYS A 82 -26.38 11.73 -75.25
C LYS A 82 -25.65 11.00 -76.39
N ARG A 83 -24.31 11.03 -76.36
CA ARG A 83 -23.43 10.21 -77.21
C ARG A 83 -22.52 9.40 -76.30
N GLY A 84 -22.83 8.11 -76.16
CA GLY A 84 -22.10 7.20 -75.27
C GLY A 84 -20.64 6.94 -75.69
N ALA A 85 -19.88 6.29 -74.80
CA ALA A 85 -18.51 5.86 -75.05
C ALA A 85 -18.36 4.96 -76.29
N ARG A 86 -19.43 4.24 -76.68
CA ARG A 86 -19.45 3.41 -77.91
C ARG A 86 -19.09 4.19 -79.18
N PHE A 87 -19.49 5.45 -79.25
CA PHE A 87 -19.29 6.31 -80.43
C PHE A 87 -18.20 7.36 -80.22
N THR A 88 -17.87 7.69 -78.97
CA THR A 88 -16.95 8.78 -78.63
C THR A 88 -15.58 8.29 -78.15
N ASN A 89 -15.41 6.98 -77.92
CA ASN A 89 -14.21 6.34 -77.34
C ASN A 89 -13.74 6.91 -75.99
N LYS A 90 -14.51 7.82 -75.36
CA LYS A 90 -14.23 8.38 -74.04
C LYS A 90 -14.61 7.39 -72.94
N CYS A 91 -13.77 6.37 -72.77
CA CYS A 91 -14.00 5.29 -71.80
C CYS A 91 -13.57 5.70 -70.39
N ALA A 92 -14.27 5.18 -69.39
CA ALA A 92 -13.90 5.26 -67.99
C ALA A 92 -12.97 4.10 -67.58
N PRO A 93 -12.22 4.24 -66.48
CA PRO A 93 -11.46 3.12 -65.92
C PRO A 93 -12.39 2.02 -65.40
N ASP A 94 -11.92 0.77 -65.49
CA ASP A 94 -12.66 -0.40 -65.01
C ASP A 94 -12.71 -0.43 -63.47
N GLU A 95 -13.79 -1.00 -62.93
CA GLU A 95 -13.99 -1.22 -61.49
C GLU A 95 -13.20 -2.46 -61.05
N VAL A 96 -12.57 -2.39 -59.88
CA VAL A 96 -11.90 -3.56 -59.30
C VAL A 96 -12.92 -4.32 -58.46
N TYR A 97 -13.14 -5.60 -58.78
CA TYR A 97 -13.94 -6.49 -57.93
C TYR A 97 -13.08 -6.99 -56.78
N THR A 98 -13.55 -6.81 -55.55
CA THR A 98 -13.05 -7.57 -54.42
C THR A 98 -13.77 -8.92 -54.37
N GLU A 99 -13.06 -9.99 -54.05
CA GLU A 99 -13.65 -11.29 -53.75
C GLU A 99 -14.67 -11.13 -52.61
N ASP A 100 -15.93 -11.50 -52.86
CA ASP A 100 -16.98 -11.55 -51.84
C ASP A 100 -16.71 -12.73 -50.92
N ARG A 101 -15.80 -12.56 -49.96
CA ARG A 101 -15.57 -13.55 -48.90
C ARG A 101 -16.80 -13.65 -48.02
N GLU A 102 -17.15 -14.86 -47.66
CA GLU A 102 -18.23 -15.11 -46.70
C GLU A 102 -17.90 -14.42 -45.38
N GLN A 103 -18.88 -13.71 -44.82
CA GLN A 103 -18.75 -12.99 -43.56
C GLN A 103 -19.77 -13.53 -42.56
N ASP A 104 -19.45 -13.42 -41.27
CA ASP A 104 -20.38 -13.72 -40.19
C ASP A 104 -21.57 -12.75 -40.16
N TYR A 105 -22.62 -13.11 -39.41
CA TYR A 105 -23.81 -12.27 -39.20
C TYR A 105 -23.43 -10.85 -38.74
N ASP A 106 -22.50 -10.76 -37.78
CA ASP A 106 -21.99 -9.49 -37.27
C ASP A 106 -21.11 -8.77 -38.30
N GLY A 107 -20.25 -9.50 -39.02
CA GLY A 107 -19.39 -8.92 -40.06
C GLY A 107 -20.15 -8.31 -41.24
N LYS A 108 -21.31 -8.89 -41.62
CA LYS A 108 -22.19 -8.32 -42.66
C LYS A 108 -22.91 -7.05 -42.18
N ARG A 109 -23.22 -6.97 -40.88
CA ARG A 109 -24.00 -5.88 -40.25
C ARG A 109 -23.14 -4.85 -39.52
N ASP A 110 -21.82 -5.00 -39.56
CA ASP A 110 -20.92 -4.07 -38.89
C ASP A 110 -21.05 -2.68 -39.53
N ARG A 111 -21.56 -1.73 -38.74
CA ARG A 111 -21.71 -0.33 -39.14
C ARG A 111 -20.38 0.30 -39.53
N TRP A 112 -19.29 -0.19 -38.95
CA TRP A 112 -17.93 0.32 -39.18
C TRP A 112 -17.17 -0.47 -40.25
N LYS A 113 -17.86 -1.30 -41.03
CA LYS A 113 -17.25 -2.02 -42.16
C LYS A 113 -16.60 -1.03 -43.14
N GLY A 114 -15.30 -1.19 -43.37
CA GLY A 114 -14.52 -0.31 -44.24
C GLY A 114 -14.14 1.04 -43.62
N TYR A 115 -14.24 1.18 -42.29
CA TYR A 115 -13.76 2.37 -41.59
C TYR A 115 -12.24 2.52 -41.72
N ASP A 116 -11.80 3.70 -42.19
CA ASP A 116 -10.40 4.05 -42.23
C ASP A 116 -9.97 4.61 -40.86
N THR A 117 -9.04 3.93 -40.21
CA THR A 117 -8.50 4.32 -38.90
C THR A 117 -7.89 5.72 -38.92
N SER A 118 -7.41 6.18 -40.08
CA SER A 118 -6.83 7.52 -40.26
C SER A 118 -7.85 8.63 -40.02
N LYS A 119 -9.14 8.40 -40.30
CA LYS A 119 -10.21 9.39 -40.10
C LYS A 119 -10.46 9.70 -38.62
N TYR A 120 -10.08 8.81 -37.72
CA TYR A 120 -10.20 9.06 -36.28
C TYR A 120 -9.33 10.25 -35.82
N LYS A 121 -8.30 10.62 -36.59
CA LYS A 121 -7.50 11.83 -36.35
C LYS A 121 -8.36 13.10 -36.34
N GLU A 122 -9.38 13.20 -37.18
CA GLU A 122 -10.27 14.37 -37.21
C GLU A 122 -11.02 14.55 -35.88
N VAL A 123 -11.38 13.44 -35.22
CA VAL A 123 -12.01 13.45 -33.89
C VAL A 123 -11.01 13.92 -32.84
N ILE A 124 -9.77 13.43 -32.89
CA ILE A 124 -8.70 13.88 -32.00
C ILE A 124 -8.46 15.39 -32.16
N ASP A 125 -8.35 15.87 -33.40
CA ASP A 125 -8.12 17.28 -33.72
C ASP A 125 -9.27 18.17 -33.23
N TYR A 126 -10.51 17.69 -33.33
CA TYR A 126 -11.68 18.37 -32.76
C TYR A 126 -11.56 18.52 -31.23
N TYR A 127 -11.26 17.43 -30.50
CA TYR A 127 -11.09 17.49 -29.05
C TYR A 127 -9.89 18.35 -28.63
N ASN A 128 -8.80 18.35 -29.39
CA ASN A 128 -7.66 19.23 -29.16
C ASN A 128 -8.07 20.72 -29.24
N LYS A 129 -8.86 21.10 -30.26
CA LYS A 129 -9.39 22.47 -30.39
C LYS A 129 -10.33 22.84 -29.23
N VAL A 130 -11.14 21.90 -28.77
CA VAL A 130 -12.03 22.10 -27.62
C VAL A 130 -11.22 22.32 -26.34
N GLU A 131 -10.18 21.52 -26.10
CA GLU A 131 -9.29 21.68 -24.95
C GLU A 131 -8.50 23.00 -24.99
N GLU A 132 -8.02 23.42 -26.17
CA GLU A 132 -7.40 24.75 -26.35
C GLU A 132 -8.37 25.89 -26.04
N ALA A 133 -9.62 25.80 -26.49
CA ALA A 133 -10.66 26.79 -26.19
C ALA A 133 -10.96 26.83 -24.69
N ARG A 134 -11.07 25.68 -24.02
CA ARG A 134 -11.23 25.58 -22.56
C ARG A 134 -10.07 26.20 -21.82
N ARG A 135 -8.83 25.95 -22.24
CA ARG A 135 -7.62 26.54 -21.64
C ARG A 135 -7.59 28.06 -21.81
N LYS A 136 -7.96 28.57 -22.99
CA LYS A 136 -8.07 30.02 -23.25
C LYS A 136 -9.16 30.67 -22.40
N LYS A 137 -10.32 30.02 -22.25
CA LYS A 137 -11.40 30.51 -21.37
C LYS A 137 -10.91 30.62 -19.92
N LYS A 138 -10.33 29.54 -19.38
CA LYS A 138 -9.76 29.53 -18.02
C LYS A 138 -8.67 30.59 -17.82
N ALA A 139 -7.81 30.80 -18.81
CA ALA A 139 -6.76 31.82 -18.72
C ALA A 139 -7.33 33.25 -18.69
N LYS A 140 -8.37 33.53 -19.49
CA LYS A 140 -9.07 34.83 -19.46
C LYS A 140 -9.74 35.08 -18.12
N GLU A 141 -10.41 34.05 -17.60
CA GLU A 141 -11.08 34.12 -16.30
C GLU A 141 -10.08 34.37 -15.16
N LEU A 142 -8.93 33.68 -15.17
CA LEU A 142 -7.86 33.91 -14.19
C LEU A 142 -7.28 35.34 -14.33
N ASP A 143 -7.06 35.84 -15.55
CA ASP A 143 -6.61 37.22 -15.78
C ASP A 143 -7.65 38.25 -15.30
N GLU A 144 -8.94 38.01 -15.54
CA GLU A 144 -10.03 38.84 -15.03
C GLU A 144 -10.09 38.82 -13.50
N GLN A 145 -9.96 37.66 -12.87
CA GLN A 145 -9.85 37.53 -11.41
C GLN A 145 -8.62 38.29 -10.87
N MET A 146 -7.47 38.19 -11.52
CA MET A 146 -6.25 38.91 -11.11
C MET A 146 -6.40 40.42 -11.29
N LYS A 147 -7.04 40.89 -12.38
CA LYS A 147 -7.37 42.30 -12.57
C LYS A 147 -8.32 42.80 -11.50
N ARG A 148 -9.37 42.03 -11.16
CA ARG A 148 -10.30 42.39 -10.09
C ARG A 148 -9.61 42.45 -8.73
N LYS A 149 -8.73 41.49 -8.42
CA LYS A 149 -7.87 41.51 -7.21
C LYS A 149 -6.95 42.74 -7.19
N GLN A 150 -6.33 43.10 -8.32
CA GLN A 150 -5.51 44.31 -8.42
C GLN A 150 -6.33 45.60 -8.26
N GLN A 151 -7.53 45.66 -8.82
CA GLN A 151 -8.45 46.80 -8.65
C GLN A 151 -8.85 46.95 -7.18
N ARG A 152 -9.27 45.86 -6.52
CA ARG A 152 -9.55 45.85 -5.07
C ARG A 152 -8.34 46.32 -4.25
N ARG A 153 -7.12 45.88 -4.58
CA ARG A 153 -5.88 46.34 -3.91
C ARG A 153 -5.63 47.84 -4.12
N LYS A 154 -5.83 48.35 -5.34
CA LYS A 154 -5.69 49.79 -5.66
C LYS A 154 -6.73 50.63 -4.93
N GLU A 155 -7.98 50.17 -4.87
CA GLU A 155 -9.05 50.84 -4.15
C GLU A 155 -8.80 50.87 -2.64
N LYS A 156 -8.39 49.74 -2.04
CA LYS A 156 -7.94 49.69 -0.63
C LYS A 156 -6.81 50.70 -0.36
N ARG A 157 -5.82 50.81 -1.27
CA ARG A 157 -4.73 51.80 -1.15
C ARG A 157 -5.21 53.24 -1.23
N LEU A 158 -6.05 53.58 -2.21
CA LEU A 158 -6.62 54.92 -2.35
C LEU A 158 -7.48 55.31 -1.14
N LYS A 159 -8.27 54.38 -0.59
CA LYS A 159 -9.07 54.60 0.62
C LYS A 159 -8.19 54.87 1.83
N ARG A 160 -7.04 54.17 1.96
CA ARG A 160 -6.04 54.42 3.01
C ARG A 160 -5.42 55.80 2.87
N GLU A 161 -4.99 56.19 1.67
CA GLU A 161 -4.43 57.51 1.38
C GLU A 161 -5.42 58.64 1.65
N ALA A 162 -6.69 58.49 1.24
CA ALA A 162 -7.76 59.45 1.49
C ALA A 162 -8.06 59.61 2.99
N ARG A 163 -8.08 58.51 3.77
CA ARG A 163 -8.27 58.56 5.23
C ARG A 163 -7.13 59.31 5.90
N LEU A 164 -5.90 59.09 5.45
CA LEU A 164 -4.70 59.77 5.96
C LEU A 164 -4.72 61.27 5.64
N ALA A 165 -5.15 61.65 4.42
CA ALA A 165 -5.32 63.04 4.03
C ALA A 165 -6.44 63.75 4.82
N LEU A 166 -7.56 63.07 5.09
CA LEU A 166 -8.64 63.61 5.94
C LEU A 166 -8.15 63.83 7.37
N ARG A 167 -7.39 62.88 7.94
CA ARG A 167 -6.77 63.01 9.26
C ARG A 167 -5.81 64.21 9.31
N LYS A 168 -5.02 64.42 8.25
CA LYS A 168 -4.14 65.59 8.12
C LYS A 168 -4.91 66.91 8.10
N LYS A 169 -5.98 67.00 7.29
CA LYS A 169 -6.86 68.20 7.27
C LYS A 169 -7.50 68.48 8.62
N LYS A 170 -8.03 67.45 9.29
CA LYS A 170 -8.66 67.59 10.62
C LYS A 170 -7.67 68.11 11.67
N ARG A 171 -6.38 67.75 11.55
CA ARG A 171 -5.29 68.25 12.38
C ARG A 171 -4.87 69.69 12.06
N GLU A 172 -5.06 70.13 10.82
CA GLU A 172 -4.79 71.52 10.40
C GLU A 172 -5.92 72.49 10.79
N GLU A 173 -7.19 72.03 10.84
CA GLU A 173 -8.35 72.86 11.23
C GLU A 173 -8.54 73.02 12.75
N ASN A 174 -7.98 72.14 13.59
CA ASN A 174 -8.03 72.25 15.05
C ASN A 174 -6.68 71.81 15.68
N PRO A 175 -5.73 72.73 15.89
CA PRO A 175 -4.40 72.40 16.40
C PRO A 175 -4.33 72.19 17.93
N ASP A 176 -5.33 72.63 18.72
CA ASP A 176 -5.30 72.62 20.20
C ASP A 176 -6.34 71.69 20.86
N MET A 177 -6.94 70.73 20.12
CA MET A 177 -7.71 69.64 20.73
C MET A 177 -6.83 68.39 20.88
N ASP A 178 -6.18 68.25 22.04
CA ASP A 178 -5.74 66.97 22.56
C ASP A 178 -6.98 66.19 23.04
N SER A 179 -7.57 65.40 22.14
CA SER A 179 -8.49 64.33 22.53
C SER A 179 -7.77 62.99 22.36
N ASP A 180 -7.41 62.41 23.50
CA ASP A 180 -7.25 60.98 23.70
C ASP A 180 -8.45 60.25 23.10
N ASP A 181 -8.27 59.71 21.90
CA ASP A 181 -9.21 58.79 21.28
C ASP A 181 -8.39 57.66 20.64
N SER A 182 -7.93 56.77 21.53
CA SER A 182 -7.54 55.37 21.28
C SER A 182 -7.32 55.01 19.81
N ASP A 183 -6.16 55.38 19.27
CA ASP A 183 -5.54 54.74 18.11
C ASP A 183 -5.17 53.29 18.50
N SER A 184 -6.17 52.41 18.57
CA SER A 184 -5.92 50.99 18.33
C SER A 184 -5.70 50.86 16.83
N ASP A 185 -4.47 51.18 16.43
CA ASP A 185 -3.84 50.79 15.17
C ASP A 185 -3.65 49.27 15.16
N SER A 186 -4.73 48.51 15.35
CA SER A 186 -4.82 47.21 14.72
C SER A 186 -5.20 47.47 13.26
N ASP A 187 -4.22 47.98 12.51
CA ASP A 187 -3.95 47.50 11.15
C ASP A 187 -3.62 46.00 11.27
N SER A 188 -4.61 45.22 11.72
CA SER A 188 -4.69 43.84 11.31
C SER A 188 -5.05 43.94 9.83
N ASP A 189 -4.01 43.99 9.00
CA ASP A 189 -3.95 43.30 7.71
C ASP A 189 -4.26 41.80 7.96
N SER A 190 -5.38 41.49 8.60
CA SER A 190 -6.03 40.20 8.54
C SER A 190 -6.62 40.16 7.15
N ASP A 191 -5.74 39.82 6.19
CA ASP A 191 -6.02 39.16 4.94
C ASP A 191 -6.84 37.89 5.21
N SER A 192 -8.08 38.08 5.66
CA SER A 192 -9.12 37.08 5.67
C SER A 192 -10.29 37.64 4.86
N ASP A 193 -9.97 38.05 3.63
CA ASP A 193 -10.87 37.95 2.48
C ASP A 193 -10.45 36.69 1.69
N ASP A 194 -10.28 35.56 2.40
CA ASP A 194 -10.21 34.22 1.81
C ASP A 194 -11.55 33.50 2.01
N ASP A 195 -12.65 34.22 1.83
CA ASP A 195 -13.93 33.57 1.62
C ASP A 195 -14.80 34.40 0.67
N GLU A 196 -15.41 33.64 -0.24
CA GLU A 196 -16.44 34.04 -1.19
C GLU A 196 -15.97 34.71 -2.49
N GLU A 197 -15.34 33.90 -3.35
CA GLU A 197 -15.93 33.63 -4.67
C GLU A 197 -15.87 32.14 -4.99
N GLY A 198 -16.75 31.39 -4.32
CA GLY A 198 -17.24 30.13 -4.83
C GLY A 198 -18.28 30.42 -5.91
N GLU A 199 -17.89 30.29 -7.18
CA GLU A 199 -18.81 29.97 -8.27
C GLU A 199 -18.01 29.44 -9.46
N GLU A 200 -17.24 28.37 -9.24
CA GLU A 200 -16.81 27.37 -10.24
C GLU A 200 -15.93 26.25 -9.61
N ASP A 201 -15.69 26.30 -8.29
CA ASP A 201 -15.06 25.24 -7.47
C ASP A 201 -16.05 24.15 -7.00
N ASP A 202 -17.18 23.99 -7.69
CA ASP A 202 -18.21 22.99 -7.38
C ASP A 202 -17.76 21.52 -7.56
N LEU A 203 -16.47 21.25 -7.81
CA LEU A 203 -15.96 19.88 -7.99
C LEU A 203 -14.69 19.50 -7.23
N LYS A 204 -14.03 20.39 -6.47
CA LYS A 204 -12.84 20.03 -5.67
C LYS A 204 -12.68 20.89 -4.43
N ASP A 205 -12.62 20.24 -3.25
CA ASP A 205 -12.15 20.88 -2.02
C ASP A 205 -10.66 21.24 -2.12
N VAL A 206 -10.23 22.23 -1.34
CA VAL A 206 -8.86 22.77 -1.20
C VAL A 206 -7.80 21.69 -0.85
N THR A 207 -8.23 20.48 -0.44
CA THR A 207 -7.38 19.31 -0.15
C THR A 207 -7.35 18.25 -1.27
N GLY A 208 -7.95 18.52 -2.44
CA GLY A 208 -7.91 17.63 -3.60
C GLY A 208 -8.86 16.42 -3.56
N HIS A 209 -9.78 16.37 -2.61
CA HIS A 209 -10.79 15.29 -2.54
C HIS A 209 -11.94 15.52 -3.53
N VAL A 210 -12.36 14.44 -4.19
CA VAL A 210 -13.42 14.44 -5.21
C VAL A 210 -14.77 14.59 -4.53
N ILE A 211 -15.46 15.70 -4.80
CA ILE A 211 -16.84 15.94 -4.35
C ILE A 211 -17.75 14.86 -4.93
N GLN A 212 -18.54 14.23 -4.06
CA GLN A 212 -19.51 13.23 -4.48
C GLN A 212 -20.62 13.89 -5.27
N LYS A 213 -20.83 13.39 -6.49
CA LYS A 213 -21.99 13.76 -7.31
C LYS A 213 -23.25 13.46 -6.51
N ARG A 214 -23.98 14.51 -6.12
CA ARG A 214 -25.36 14.39 -5.64
C ARG A 214 -26.21 14.12 -6.86
N ASP A 215 -26.80 12.92 -6.94
CA ASP A 215 -27.81 12.66 -7.96
C ASP A 215 -29.00 13.61 -7.72
N ALA A 216 -29.28 14.49 -8.69
CA ALA A 216 -30.33 15.50 -8.60
C ALA A 216 -31.73 14.91 -8.31
N ARG A 217 -31.92 13.61 -8.58
CA ARG A 217 -33.18 12.89 -8.39
C ARG A 217 -33.35 12.25 -7.01
N THR A 218 -32.26 11.87 -6.34
CA THR A 218 -32.33 11.12 -5.08
C THR A 218 -31.71 11.87 -3.90
N ARG A 219 -30.99 12.99 -4.12
CA ARG A 219 -30.27 13.77 -3.09
C ARG A 219 -29.33 12.95 -2.19
N THR A 220 -29.09 11.68 -2.53
CA THR A 220 -28.17 10.78 -1.83
C THR A 220 -26.82 10.81 -2.54
N THR A 221 -25.75 11.03 -1.79
CA THR A 221 -24.39 10.92 -2.32
C THR A 221 -24.02 9.45 -2.43
N VAL A 222 -24.04 8.87 -3.64
CA VAL A 222 -23.56 7.51 -3.87
C VAL A 222 -22.03 7.55 -3.82
N ARG A 223 -21.46 7.33 -2.63
CA ARG A 223 -20.03 7.01 -2.49
C ARG A 223 -19.80 5.64 -3.09
N ASN A 224 -18.78 5.50 -3.94
CA ASN A 224 -18.30 4.17 -4.29
C ASN A 224 -17.78 3.50 -3.01
N LEU A 225 -18.39 2.39 -2.60
CA LEU A 225 -18.03 1.69 -1.36
C LEU A 225 -16.63 1.07 -1.42
N ARG A 226 -16.12 0.84 -2.64
CA ARG A 226 -14.78 0.29 -2.84
C ARG A 226 -13.73 1.39 -2.62
N ILE A 227 -12.91 1.19 -1.61
CA ILE A 227 -11.68 1.95 -1.33
C ILE A 227 -10.75 1.83 -2.55
N ARG A 228 -10.27 2.95 -3.06
CA ARG A 228 -9.51 3.01 -4.32
C ARG A 228 -8.02 2.73 -4.10
N GLU A 229 -7.55 3.03 -2.89
CA GLU A 229 -6.20 2.83 -2.37
C GLU A 229 -5.88 1.34 -2.27
N ASP A 230 -6.88 0.52 -1.93
CA ASP A 230 -6.74 -0.93 -1.79
C ASP A 230 -6.78 -1.65 -3.15
N THR A 231 -5.62 -2.15 -3.57
CA THR A 231 -5.50 -2.97 -4.77
C THR A 231 -6.12 -4.36 -4.57
N ALA A 232 -6.97 -4.79 -5.50
CA ALA A 232 -7.54 -6.12 -5.43
C ALA A 232 -6.44 -7.19 -5.60
N LYS A 233 -6.55 -8.31 -4.88
CA LYS A 233 -5.53 -9.38 -4.84
C LYS A 233 -5.08 -9.84 -6.23
N TYR A 234 -6.02 -10.08 -7.15
CA TYR A 234 -5.75 -10.55 -8.52
C TYR A 234 -5.17 -9.48 -9.46
N LEU A 235 -5.15 -8.20 -9.07
CA LEU A 235 -4.53 -7.12 -9.84
C LEU A 235 -3.07 -6.86 -9.41
N ARG A 236 -2.60 -7.54 -8.36
CA ARG A 236 -1.23 -7.36 -7.86
C ARG A 236 -0.19 -7.90 -8.84
N ASN A 237 -0.53 -8.95 -9.60
CA ASN A 237 0.27 -9.47 -10.70
C ASN A 237 -0.67 -9.88 -11.85
N LEU A 238 -0.51 -9.26 -13.02
CA LEU A 238 -1.34 -9.49 -14.21
C LEU A 238 -0.88 -10.70 -15.05
N SER A 239 0.24 -11.33 -14.68
CA SER A 239 0.70 -12.56 -15.33
C SER A 239 -0.29 -13.69 -15.09
N THR A 240 -0.62 -14.44 -16.15
CA THR A 240 -1.55 -15.58 -16.09
C THR A 240 -0.99 -16.75 -15.28
N LYS A 241 0.33 -16.83 -15.10
CA LYS A 241 1.02 -17.86 -14.31
C LYS A 241 1.30 -17.44 -12.87
N SER A 242 0.77 -16.28 -12.45
CA SER A 242 0.91 -15.82 -11.06
C SER A 242 0.04 -16.64 -10.10
N ALA A 243 0.02 -16.24 -8.83
CA ALA A 243 -0.78 -16.91 -7.80
C ALA A 243 -2.27 -16.94 -8.14
N HIS A 244 -2.87 -18.13 -8.00
CA HIS A 244 -4.30 -18.33 -8.23
C HIS A 244 -5.15 -17.57 -7.21
N TYR A 245 -6.08 -16.76 -7.71
CA TYR A 245 -7.14 -16.11 -6.93
C TYR A 245 -8.45 -16.85 -7.13
N ASP A 246 -9.07 -17.31 -6.04
CA ASP A 246 -10.42 -17.87 -6.09
C ASP A 246 -11.46 -16.74 -5.93
N PRO A 247 -12.21 -16.38 -6.99
CA PRO A 247 -13.19 -15.30 -6.93
C PRO A 247 -14.39 -15.61 -6.04
N LYS A 248 -14.67 -16.89 -5.76
CA LYS A 248 -15.80 -17.30 -4.93
C LYS A 248 -15.55 -16.98 -3.46
N THR A 249 -14.40 -17.43 -2.94
CA THR A 249 -14.01 -17.20 -1.55
C THR A 249 -13.22 -15.90 -1.35
N ARG A 250 -12.84 -15.22 -2.44
CA ARG A 250 -12.00 -14.01 -2.46
C ARG A 250 -10.65 -14.24 -1.79
N SER A 251 -10.12 -15.45 -1.91
CA SER A 251 -8.85 -15.85 -1.29
C SER A 251 -7.76 -16.04 -2.32
N MET A 252 -6.53 -15.69 -1.94
CA MET A 252 -5.33 -15.91 -2.75
C MET A 252 -4.26 -16.53 -1.85
N ARG A 253 -4.03 -17.82 -2.06
CA ARG A 253 -3.25 -18.65 -1.15
C ARG A 253 -1.76 -18.34 -1.21
N ALA A 254 -1.21 -18.32 -2.42
CA ALA A 254 0.21 -18.08 -2.68
C ALA A 254 0.54 -16.57 -2.85
N ASN A 255 1.81 -16.24 -2.74
CA ASN A 255 2.33 -14.89 -3.00
C ASN A 255 2.25 -14.56 -4.51
N PRO A 256 1.65 -13.44 -4.94
CA PRO A 256 1.71 -12.95 -6.32
C PRO A 256 3.11 -12.74 -6.87
N HIS A 257 4.06 -12.38 -6.00
CA HIS A 257 5.44 -12.02 -6.34
C HIS A 257 6.41 -12.90 -5.54
N PRO A 258 6.64 -14.16 -5.98
CA PRO A 258 7.49 -15.09 -5.24
C PRO A 258 8.98 -14.73 -5.26
N GLU A 259 9.43 -13.90 -6.19
CA GLU A 259 10.83 -13.49 -6.34
C GLU A 259 11.26 -12.42 -5.33
N LYS A 260 10.30 -11.71 -4.73
CA LYS A 260 10.56 -10.62 -3.78
C LYS A 260 10.43 -11.11 -2.35
N ASP A 261 11.20 -10.51 -1.46
CA ASP A 261 11.14 -10.84 -0.05
C ASP A 261 9.76 -10.50 0.54
N PRO A 262 9.16 -11.39 1.36
CA PRO A 262 7.83 -11.18 1.94
C PRO A 262 7.69 -9.90 2.78
N SER A 263 8.78 -9.41 3.37
CA SER A 263 8.79 -8.23 4.25
C SER A 263 8.66 -6.91 3.50
N GLU A 264 9.04 -6.88 2.22
CA GLU A 264 8.99 -5.67 1.38
C GLU A 264 7.65 -5.55 0.63
N LEU A 265 6.81 -6.58 0.69
CA LEU A 265 5.55 -6.67 -0.02
C LEU A 265 4.38 -6.29 0.89
N ASP A 266 3.43 -5.49 0.40
CA ASP A 266 2.20 -5.22 1.16
C ASP A 266 1.33 -6.48 1.36
N TYR A 267 1.59 -7.55 0.60
CA TYR A 267 0.89 -8.82 0.70
C TYR A 267 1.75 -9.94 0.13
N ALA A 268 2.07 -10.91 0.99
CA ALA A 268 2.84 -12.09 0.66
C ALA A 268 1.97 -13.37 0.53
N GLY A 269 0.66 -13.22 0.33
CA GLY A 269 -0.28 -14.35 0.24
C GLY A 269 -1.02 -14.65 1.55
N ASP A 270 -2.22 -15.21 1.46
CA ASP A 270 -3.04 -15.55 2.63
C ASP A 270 -2.37 -16.64 3.48
N ASN A 271 -1.59 -17.56 2.88
CA ASN A 271 -0.90 -18.62 3.63
C ASN A 271 0.20 -18.08 4.54
N PHE A 272 0.87 -17.00 4.13
CA PHE A 272 1.89 -16.34 4.95
C PHE A 272 1.26 -15.80 6.25
N VAL A 273 0.15 -15.07 6.11
CA VAL A 273 -0.56 -14.49 7.26
C VAL A 273 -1.20 -15.57 8.15
N ARG A 274 -1.78 -16.63 7.56
CA ARG A 274 -2.42 -17.74 8.30
C ARG A 274 -1.48 -18.47 9.27
N GLY A 275 -0.19 -18.53 8.97
CA GLY A 275 0.82 -19.17 9.83
C GLY A 275 1.49 -18.24 10.84
N SER A 276 1.23 -16.92 10.75
CA SER A 276 1.87 -15.89 11.56
C SER A 276 1.08 -15.58 12.84
N GLY A 277 1.74 -14.91 13.80
CA GLY A 277 1.13 -14.46 15.06
C GLY A 277 0.89 -15.59 16.07
N GLU A 278 -0.19 -15.46 16.84
CA GLU A 278 -0.50 -16.32 17.99
C GLU A 278 -0.86 -17.78 17.61
N VAL A 279 -1.17 -18.02 16.34
CA VAL A 279 -1.49 -19.36 15.83
C VAL A 279 -0.38 -20.37 16.16
N GLN A 280 0.89 -19.95 16.10
CA GLN A 280 2.01 -20.82 16.47
C GLN A 280 2.01 -21.19 17.95
N ARG A 281 1.70 -20.23 18.83
CA ARG A 281 1.62 -20.45 20.27
C ARG A 281 0.47 -21.39 20.63
N VAL A 282 -0.70 -21.19 20.02
CA VAL A 282 -1.87 -22.06 20.21
C VAL A 282 -1.56 -23.49 19.75
N LYS A 283 -0.92 -23.66 18.59
CA LYS A 283 -0.47 -24.97 18.10
C LYS A 283 0.52 -25.64 19.05
N GLN A 284 1.48 -24.90 19.59
CA GLN A 284 2.44 -25.43 20.56
C GLN A 284 1.75 -25.87 21.86
N MET A 285 0.76 -25.09 22.32
CA MET A 285 -0.03 -25.42 23.50
C MET A 285 -0.95 -26.64 23.27
N GLU A 286 -1.51 -26.78 22.08
CA GLU A 286 -2.29 -27.96 21.66
C GLU A 286 -1.40 -29.21 21.61
N LEU A 287 -0.20 -29.12 21.01
CA LEU A 287 0.79 -30.20 21.03
C LEU A 287 1.21 -30.57 22.46
N PHE A 288 1.38 -29.57 23.33
CA PHE A 288 1.68 -29.80 24.75
C PHE A 288 0.54 -30.54 25.46
N ALA A 289 -0.71 -30.14 25.23
CA ALA A 289 -1.88 -30.81 25.79
C ALA A 289 -1.94 -32.29 25.35
N PHE A 290 -1.74 -32.57 24.05
CA PHE A 290 -1.68 -33.95 23.56
C PHE A 290 -0.55 -34.76 24.20
N GLN A 291 0.66 -34.19 24.31
CA GLN A 291 1.79 -34.88 24.94
C GLN A 291 1.53 -35.21 26.41
N LYS A 292 0.86 -34.33 27.16
CA LYS A 292 0.52 -34.55 28.58
C LYS A 292 -0.57 -35.58 28.76
N ASN A 293 -1.56 -35.58 27.86
CA ASN A 293 -2.61 -36.59 27.84
C ASN A 293 -2.05 -37.98 27.47
N ASP A 294 -1.16 -38.06 26.46
CA ASP A 294 -0.49 -39.31 26.07
C ASP A 294 0.41 -39.86 27.19
N ALA A 295 1.08 -38.97 27.94
CA ALA A 295 1.89 -39.35 29.09
C ALA A 295 1.06 -39.73 30.33
N GLY A 296 -0.25 -39.45 30.35
CA GLY A 296 -1.13 -39.71 31.50
C GLY A 296 -0.81 -38.86 32.74
N GLU A 297 0.00 -37.80 32.60
CA GLU A 297 0.48 -36.99 33.74
C GLU A 297 -0.57 -35.99 34.24
N ALA A 298 -1.42 -35.47 33.35
CA ALA A 298 -2.46 -34.49 33.68
C ALA A 298 -3.55 -34.43 32.60
N ASP A 299 -4.81 -34.25 33.02
CA ASP A 299 -5.95 -33.98 32.13
C ASP A 299 -5.91 -32.50 31.70
N VAL A 300 -5.07 -32.21 30.71
CA VAL A 300 -4.93 -30.86 30.16
C VAL A 300 -5.63 -30.82 28.82
N HIS A 301 -6.73 -30.06 28.75
CA HIS A 301 -7.48 -29.89 27.51
C HIS A 301 -7.60 -28.41 27.16
N LEU A 302 -7.13 -28.04 25.97
CA LEU A 302 -7.07 -26.66 25.52
C LEU A 302 -8.46 -26.00 25.43
N GLN A 303 -9.45 -26.69 24.83
CA GLN A 303 -10.79 -26.15 24.65
C GLN A 303 -11.66 -26.22 25.91
N ALA A 304 -11.51 -27.26 26.76
CA ALA A 304 -12.32 -27.42 27.95
C ALA A 304 -11.83 -26.55 29.13
N ALA A 305 -10.51 -26.45 29.32
CA ALA A 305 -9.90 -25.67 30.41
C ALA A 305 -8.71 -24.83 29.90
N PRO A 306 -8.96 -23.79 29.07
CA PRO A 306 -7.90 -23.03 28.39
C PRO A 306 -6.94 -22.32 29.34
N SER A 307 -7.46 -21.71 30.41
CA SER A 307 -6.64 -20.99 31.40
C SER A 307 -5.72 -21.93 32.18
N GLN A 308 -6.22 -23.10 32.56
CA GLN A 308 -5.43 -24.15 33.21
C GLN A 308 -4.34 -24.66 32.26
N ALA A 309 -4.69 -24.95 31.01
CA ALA A 309 -3.74 -25.38 29.98
C ALA A 309 -2.63 -24.33 29.76
N GLU A 310 -2.98 -23.05 29.75
CA GLU A 310 -2.00 -21.97 29.66
C GLU A 310 -1.06 -21.93 30.86
N LEU A 311 -1.59 -22.03 32.09
CA LEU A 311 -0.76 -22.04 33.31
C LEU A 311 0.24 -23.21 33.31
N HIS A 312 -0.21 -24.41 32.95
CA HIS A 312 0.67 -25.57 32.81
C HIS A 312 1.72 -25.36 31.72
N PHE A 313 1.32 -24.79 30.58
CA PHE A 313 2.25 -24.50 29.48
C PHE A 313 3.31 -23.46 29.88
N GLN A 314 2.93 -22.39 30.57
CA GLN A 314 3.87 -21.39 31.09
C GLN A 314 4.82 -21.99 32.14
N ALA A 315 4.30 -22.84 33.03
CA ALA A 315 5.11 -23.56 34.02
C ALA A 315 6.12 -24.48 33.31
N GLU A 316 5.70 -25.22 32.28
CA GLU A 316 6.57 -26.08 31.48
C GLU A 316 7.64 -25.27 30.74
N GLN A 317 7.30 -24.10 30.16
CA GLN A 317 8.29 -23.22 29.54
C GLN A 317 9.32 -22.71 30.54
N LYS A 318 8.89 -22.28 31.73
CA LYS A 318 9.80 -21.88 32.82
C LYS A 318 10.72 -23.04 33.21
N ARG A 319 10.16 -24.25 33.37
CA ARG A 319 10.90 -25.47 33.68
C ARG A 319 11.91 -25.81 32.58
N ARG A 320 11.53 -25.70 31.30
CA ARG A 320 12.40 -25.93 30.15
C ARG A 320 13.53 -24.91 30.06
N MET A 321 13.26 -23.63 30.33
CA MET A 321 14.31 -22.60 30.39
C MET A 321 15.30 -22.85 31.53
N GLN A 322 14.80 -23.22 32.71
CA GLN A 322 15.65 -23.60 33.85
C GLN A 322 16.50 -24.83 33.52
N ALA A 323 15.91 -25.87 32.94
CA ALA A 323 16.63 -27.07 32.49
C ALA A 323 17.70 -26.75 31.43
N ALA A 324 17.39 -25.90 30.45
CA ALA A 324 18.35 -25.45 29.44
C ALA A 324 19.51 -24.64 30.06
N ASN A 325 19.22 -23.78 31.04
CA ASN A 325 20.25 -23.04 31.76
C ASN A 325 21.12 -23.94 32.63
N ASN A 326 20.53 -24.91 33.31
CA ASN A 326 21.27 -25.92 34.07
C ASN A 326 22.13 -26.79 33.16
N HIS A 327 21.63 -27.15 31.97
CA HIS A 327 22.39 -27.87 30.96
C HIS A 327 23.56 -27.03 30.45
N ARG A 328 23.33 -25.76 30.08
CA ARG A 328 24.40 -24.82 29.68
C ARG A 328 25.46 -24.68 30.78
N ARG A 329 25.06 -24.54 32.04
CA ARG A 329 25.98 -24.49 33.20
C ARG A 329 26.78 -25.79 33.34
N SER A 330 26.13 -26.95 33.28
CA SER A 330 26.80 -28.24 33.36
C SER A 330 27.82 -28.44 32.23
N VAL A 331 27.51 -28.00 31.01
CA VAL A 331 28.46 -28.02 29.88
C VAL A 331 29.64 -27.07 30.16
N LEU A 332 29.36 -25.86 30.64
CA LEU A 332 30.39 -24.88 30.99
C LEU A 332 31.34 -25.39 32.08
N ASP A 333 30.81 -26.08 33.08
CA ASP A 333 31.59 -26.64 34.20
C ASP A 333 32.46 -27.82 33.75
N LYS A 334 31.97 -28.65 32.83
CA LYS A 334 32.70 -29.82 32.31
C LYS A 334 33.82 -29.45 31.35
N TYR A 335 33.56 -28.52 30.44
CA TYR A 335 34.49 -28.19 29.35
C TYR A 335 35.29 -26.90 29.61
N GLY A 336 34.94 -26.12 30.62
CA GLY A 336 35.55 -24.81 30.87
C GLY A 336 35.21 -23.79 29.77
N GLY A 337 35.63 -22.53 29.95
CA GLY A 337 35.39 -21.45 28.96
C GLY A 337 34.81 -20.16 29.52
N THR A 338 34.52 -20.11 30.83
CA THR A 338 34.07 -18.89 31.54
C THR A 338 34.98 -17.68 31.32
N LYS A 339 36.29 -17.92 31.16
CA LYS A 339 37.31 -16.87 30.93
C LYS A 339 37.16 -16.17 29.58
N HIS A 340 36.61 -16.83 28.57
CA HIS A 340 36.42 -16.28 27.23
C HIS A 340 35.04 -15.65 27.02
N MET A 341 34.06 -15.95 27.88
CA MET A 341 32.73 -15.34 27.85
C MET A 341 32.65 -13.97 28.54
N LYS A 342 33.53 -13.71 29.52
CA LYS A 342 33.63 -12.38 30.12
C LYS A 342 34.37 -11.47 29.15
N ALA A 343 33.61 -10.66 28.40
CA ALA A 343 34.21 -9.57 27.64
C ALA A 343 35.06 -8.73 28.60
N PRO A 344 36.33 -8.46 28.29
CA PRO A 344 37.15 -7.55 29.08
C PRO A 344 36.42 -6.22 29.24
N PRO A 345 36.60 -5.51 30.37
CA PRO A 345 36.01 -4.19 30.55
C PRO A 345 36.35 -3.31 29.35
N LYS A 346 35.36 -2.52 28.88
CA LYS A 346 35.48 -1.72 27.65
C LYS A 346 36.70 -0.79 27.67
N GLU A 347 37.11 -0.34 28.85
CA GLU A 347 38.32 0.45 29.10
C GLU A 347 39.60 -0.26 28.61
N LEU A 348 39.70 -1.58 28.82
CA LEU A 348 40.83 -2.38 28.34
C LEU A 348 40.73 -2.70 26.83
N LEU A 349 39.52 -2.70 26.26
CA LEU A 349 39.31 -2.96 24.83
C LEU A 349 39.52 -1.71 23.96
N LEU A 350 39.09 -0.53 24.45
CA LEU A 350 39.19 0.74 23.72
C LEU A 350 40.46 1.53 24.08
N ALA A 351 41.20 1.12 25.12
CA ALA A 351 42.38 1.84 25.64
C ALA A 351 42.12 3.33 25.95
N GLN A 352 40.86 3.71 26.12
CA GLN A 352 40.41 5.06 26.45
C GLN A 352 39.96 5.06 27.91
N SER A 353 40.52 5.97 28.72
CA SER A 353 40.15 6.18 30.13
C SER A 353 38.97 7.14 30.32
N GLU A 354 38.51 7.77 29.24
CA GLU A 354 37.46 8.80 29.28
C GLU A 354 36.10 8.19 28.93
N ASN A 355 35.17 8.23 29.88
CA ASN A 355 33.79 7.86 29.68
C ASN A 355 32.99 9.11 29.32
N TYR A 356 32.52 9.19 28.07
CA TYR A 356 31.67 10.29 27.60
C TYR A 356 30.29 10.27 28.29
N VAL A 357 29.87 11.43 28.81
CA VAL A 357 28.59 11.62 29.52
C VAL A 357 27.80 12.75 28.87
N GLU A 358 26.61 12.43 28.37
CA GLU A 358 25.66 13.39 27.80
C GLU A 358 24.66 13.83 28.87
N TYR A 359 24.52 15.14 29.06
CA TYR A 359 23.52 15.75 29.94
C TYR A 359 22.35 16.28 29.11
N SER A 360 21.13 16.13 29.62
CA SER A 360 19.95 16.85 29.11
C SER A 360 20.06 18.33 29.44
N GLU A 361 19.25 19.17 28.80
CA GLU A 361 19.14 20.61 29.13
C GLU A 361 18.76 20.83 30.61
N ASP A 362 18.06 19.87 31.22
CA ASP A 362 17.72 19.86 32.66
C ASP A 362 18.87 19.36 33.58
N GLY A 363 20.03 19.04 33.02
CA GLY A 363 21.19 18.51 33.75
C GLY A 363 21.11 17.04 34.16
N ARG A 364 20.14 16.28 33.65
CA ARG A 364 20.02 14.83 33.90
C ARG A 364 20.88 14.05 32.92
N VAL A 365 21.62 13.06 33.40
CA VAL A 365 22.46 12.21 32.53
C VAL A 365 21.56 11.36 31.62
N ILE A 366 21.64 11.57 30.31
CA ILE A 366 20.90 10.80 29.30
C ILE A 366 21.69 9.55 28.93
N LYS A 367 23.02 9.67 28.80
CA LYS A 367 23.89 8.60 28.33
C LYS A 367 25.25 8.71 29.00
N GLY A 368 25.69 7.66 29.68
CA GLY A 368 26.93 7.68 30.46
C GLY A 368 26.75 7.00 31.81
N HIS A 369 27.65 7.30 32.76
CA HIS A 369 27.63 6.69 34.07
C HIS A 369 26.56 7.34 34.96
N GLU A 370 25.64 6.54 35.49
CA GLU A 370 24.64 7.03 36.45
C GLU A 370 25.36 7.63 37.68
N PRO A 371 24.86 8.74 38.24
CA PRO A 371 25.44 9.35 39.42
C PRO A 371 25.44 8.33 40.57
N ALA A 372 26.56 8.25 41.30
CA ALA A 372 26.64 7.40 42.47
C ALA A 372 25.57 7.85 43.50
N VAL A 373 24.84 6.88 44.06
CA VAL A 373 23.85 7.15 45.10
C VAL A 373 24.54 7.91 46.24
N PRO A 374 24.06 9.11 46.62
CA PRO A 374 24.71 9.90 47.65
C PRO A 374 24.68 9.15 48.97
N LYS A 375 25.87 8.84 49.50
CA LYS A 375 26.02 8.23 50.82
C LYS A 375 25.77 9.29 51.89
N SER A 376 25.15 8.89 52.98
CA SER A 376 24.94 9.80 54.11
C SER A 376 26.27 10.21 54.77
N LYS A 377 26.28 11.33 55.52
CA LYS A 377 27.48 11.84 56.23
C LYS A 377 28.06 10.82 57.23
N TYR A 378 27.20 9.94 57.74
CA TYR A 378 27.58 8.89 58.68
C TYR A 378 27.92 7.63 57.90
N ALA A 379 28.93 6.90 58.36
CA ALA A 379 29.30 5.63 57.76
C ALA A 379 28.14 4.63 57.96
N GLU A 380 27.37 4.40 56.90
CA GLU A 380 26.29 3.42 56.84
C GLU A 380 26.84 2.01 56.63
N ASP A 381 26.12 1.00 57.12
CA ASP A 381 26.46 -0.41 56.94
C ASP A 381 27.86 -0.84 57.45
N VAL A 382 28.39 -0.14 58.45
CA VAL A 382 29.65 -0.54 59.12
C VAL A 382 29.40 -1.72 60.06
N MET A 383 29.96 -2.87 59.69
CA MET A 383 29.96 -4.08 60.50
C MET A 383 31.16 -4.06 61.45
N GLU A 384 30.92 -3.67 62.70
CA GLU A 384 31.93 -3.66 63.76
C GLU A 384 32.11 -5.08 64.33
N ASN A 385 33.33 -5.42 64.78
CA ASN A 385 33.64 -6.59 65.63
C ASN A 385 33.00 -7.94 65.21
N ASN A 386 33.07 -8.22 63.89
CA ASN A 386 32.64 -9.48 63.26
C ASN A 386 31.12 -9.78 63.36
N HIS A 387 30.30 -8.75 63.51
CA HIS A 387 28.85 -8.88 63.37
C HIS A 387 28.44 -8.87 61.89
N THR A 388 27.42 -9.64 61.52
CA THR A 388 26.84 -9.63 60.16
C THR A 388 25.70 -8.60 60.00
N ALA A 389 25.39 -7.88 61.08
CA ALA A 389 24.37 -6.85 61.12
C ALA A 389 24.88 -5.62 61.88
N VAL A 390 24.38 -4.43 61.51
CA VAL A 390 24.78 -3.14 62.11
C VAL A 390 24.17 -2.99 63.51
N TRP A 391 24.83 -2.23 64.39
CA TRP A 391 24.28 -1.85 65.69
C TRP A 391 22.93 -1.12 65.53
N GLY A 392 21.90 -1.53 66.27
CA GLY A 392 20.55 -0.97 66.14
C GLY A 392 19.63 -1.78 65.21
N SER A 393 20.13 -2.85 64.60
CA SER A 393 19.32 -3.79 63.82
C SER A 393 18.37 -4.66 64.68
N PHE A 394 18.53 -4.66 66.01
CA PHE A 394 17.67 -5.36 66.95
C PHE A 394 17.24 -4.44 68.10
N TRP A 395 16.00 -4.58 68.56
CA TRP A 395 15.42 -3.80 69.65
C TRP A 395 14.63 -4.72 70.58
N LYS A 396 14.91 -4.64 71.88
CA LYS A 396 14.14 -5.34 72.92
C LYS A 396 14.24 -4.60 74.25
N ASP A 397 13.10 -4.44 74.95
CA ASP A 397 12.99 -3.90 76.31
C ASP A 397 13.76 -2.57 76.53
N GLY A 398 13.61 -1.62 75.60
CA GLY A 398 14.24 -0.30 75.70
C GLY A 398 15.72 -0.24 75.31
N LYS A 399 16.30 -1.35 74.83
CA LYS A 399 17.71 -1.43 74.45
C LYS A 399 17.88 -1.84 72.99
N TRP A 400 18.79 -1.15 72.31
CA TRP A 400 19.26 -1.48 70.96
C TRP A 400 20.35 -2.55 71.01
N GLY A 401 20.42 -3.39 69.99
CA GLY A 401 21.40 -4.46 69.87
C GLY A 401 21.69 -4.86 68.41
N TYR A 402 22.52 -5.89 68.26
CA TYR A 402 22.85 -6.49 66.97
C TYR A 402 21.85 -7.63 66.63
N ALA A 403 21.31 -7.67 65.42
CA ALA A 403 20.36 -8.72 65.00
C ALA A 403 20.98 -10.12 64.91
N CYS A 404 22.27 -10.22 64.58
CA CYS A 404 22.97 -11.50 64.41
C CYS A 404 23.14 -12.27 65.73
N CYS A 405 23.49 -11.56 66.81
CA CYS A 405 23.84 -12.15 68.10
C CYS A 405 22.86 -11.79 69.22
N ARG A 406 21.90 -10.87 68.97
CA ARG A 406 20.93 -10.30 69.95
C ARG A 406 21.57 -9.70 71.20
N LEU A 407 22.86 -9.39 71.13
CA LEU A 407 23.60 -8.67 72.17
C LEU A 407 23.20 -7.20 72.15
N CYS A 408 22.82 -6.67 73.32
CA CYS A 408 22.43 -5.28 73.52
C CYS A 408 23.58 -4.42 74.08
N VAL A 409 24.84 -4.82 73.89
CA VAL A 409 26.03 -4.07 74.29
C VAL A 409 26.80 -3.65 73.06
N ARG A 410 27.04 -2.34 72.90
CA ARG A 410 27.72 -1.78 71.72
C ARG A 410 29.18 -2.19 71.73
N ASN A 411 29.72 -2.54 70.56
CA ASN A 411 31.10 -3.01 70.36
C ASN A 411 31.45 -4.36 71.01
N SER A 412 30.49 -5.16 71.49
CA SER A 412 30.79 -6.54 71.88
C SER A 412 31.23 -7.36 70.66
N TYR A 413 32.11 -8.34 70.81
CA TYR A 413 32.37 -9.31 69.73
C TYR A 413 31.13 -10.21 69.51
N CYS A 414 30.83 -10.58 68.27
CA CYS A 414 29.72 -11.50 68.00
C CYS A 414 30.07 -12.90 68.52
N THR A 415 29.14 -13.49 69.28
CA THR A 415 29.23 -14.85 69.82
C THR A 415 28.67 -15.92 68.88
N ALA A 416 28.01 -15.52 67.79
CA ALA A 416 27.61 -16.42 66.73
C ALA A 416 28.87 -16.89 66.01
N ALA A 417 29.07 -18.21 65.98
CA ALA A 417 30.27 -18.82 65.41
C ALA A 417 30.56 -18.25 64.01
N PRO A 418 31.81 -17.83 63.74
CA PRO A 418 32.16 -17.27 62.44
C PRO A 418 32.05 -18.37 61.38
N THR A 419 31.08 -18.25 60.47
CA THR A 419 31.21 -18.91 59.18
C THR A 419 32.36 -18.22 58.44
N ALA A 420 33.52 -18.87 58.47
CA ALA A 420 34.70 -18.72 57.62
C ALA A 420 34.91 -17.36 56.90
N ALA A 421 36.00 -16.69 57.30
CA ALA A 421 36.87 -15.85 56.47
C ALA A 421 36.23 -15.12 55.28
N ILE A 422 35.83 -13.87 55.50
CA ILE A 422 35.72 -12.89 54.43
C ILE A 422 37.14 -12.46 54.07
N THR A 423 37.72 -13.10 53.05
CA THR A 423 38.82 -12.52 52.30
C THR A 423 38.32 -11.29 51.54
N ALA A 424 39.03 -10.19 51.71
CA ALA A 424 38.83 -8.95 50.95
C ALA A 424 38.91 -9.23 49.44
N GLY A 425 37.90 -8.81 48.67
CA GLY A 425 37.94 -8.94 47.21
C GLY A 425 36.65 -8.62 46.46
N SER A 426 36.39 -7.32 46.26
CA SER A 426 35.51 -6.74 45.23
C SER A 426 33.98 -6.84 45.41
N GLY A 427 33.34 -5.69 45.20
CA GLY A 427 31.94 -5.44 45.51
C GLY A 427 30.95 -6.19 44.61
N MET A 428 29.91 -6.72 45.25
CA MET A 428 28.73 -7.23 44.57
C MET A 428 27.52 -6.46 45.09
N LYS A 429 27.04 -5.51 44.29
CA LYS A 429 25.80 -4.75 44.53
C LYS A 429 24.63 -5.75 44.56
N ARG A 430 23.96 -5.88 45.71
CA ARG A 430 22.69 -6.60 45.82
C ARG A 430 21.61 -5.77 45.14
N LYS A 431 21.12 -6.22 43.98
CA LYS A 431 19.86 -5.74 43.41
C LYS A 431 18.73 -6.15 44.35
N ARG A 432 17.94 -5.18 44.83
CA ARG A 432 16.63 -5.44 45.42
C ARG A 432 15.69 -5.85 44.28
N GLU A 433 15.22 -7.09 44.29
CA GLU A 433 13.99 -7.46 43.59
C GLU A 433 12.84 -6.78 44.32
N VAL A 434 12.18 -5.85 43.63
CA VAL A 434 10.86 -5.35 44.01
C VAL A 434 9.88 -6.41 43.53
N VAL A 435 9.30 -7.12 44.49
CA VAL A 435 8.09 -7.93 44.28
C VAL A 435 6.96 -6.95 43.98
N ALA A 436 6.31 -7.15 42.83
CA ALA A 436 5.03 -6.51 42.52
C ALA A 436 3.89 -7.19 43.28
#